data_AF-A0A3N5HID7-F1
#
_entry.id   AF-A0A3N5HID7-F1
#
_cell.length_a   1.000
_cell.length_b   1.000
_cell.length_c   1.000
_cell.angle_alpha   90.00
_cell.angle_beta   90.00
_cell.angle_gamma   90.00
#
_symmetry.space_group_name_H-M   'P 1'
#
loop_
_entity.id
_entity.type
_entity.pdbx_description
1 polymer ?
#
loop_
_entity_poly.entity_id
_entity_poly.type
_entity_poly.pdbx_seq_one_letter_code
_entity_poly.pdbx_strand_id
1 'polypeptide(L)'
;MFGFLLGEALRDLRRAGPVAVSAILLITLSLAALGAFWLLSSNLSQAVARFRERVKVVVYLKHEPSTPEASALVARVRRMPGVATVRYVGKTEALGTLKRVLGKDAAVADLLSQNPLPA
;
A
#
# COMPACT_ATOMS: atom_id res chain seq x y z
N MET A 1 52.43 -9.34 -3.99
CA MET A 1 51.88 -10.60 -4.55
C MET A 1 50.47 -10.38 -5.13
N PHE A 2 49.48 -9.93 -4.34
CA PHE A 2 48.09 -9.71 -4.83
C PHE A 2 47.95 -8.75 -6.02
N GLY A 3 48.66 -7.62 -6.04
CA GLY A 3 48.59 -6.67 -7.17
C GLY A 3 49.14 -7.21 -8.49
N PHE A 4 50.16 -8.08 -8.43
CA PHE A 4 50.72 -8.74 -9.60
C PHE A 4 49.74 -9.76 -10.18
N LEU A 5 49.09 -10.54 -9.31
CA LEU A 5 48.07 -11.51 -9.71
C LEU A 5 46.83 -10.85 -10.34
N LEU A 6 46.38 -9.71 -9.80
CA LEU A 6 45.31 -8.92 -10.43
C LEU A 6 45.73 -8.39 -11.80
N GLY A 7 46.96 -7.89 -11.92
CA GLY A 7 47.48 -7.35 -13.18
C GLY A 7 47.59 -8.42 -14.28
N GLU A 8 48.08 -9.61 -13.94
CA GLU A 8 48.17 -10.74 -14.87
C GLU A 8 46.77 -11.25 -15.27
N ALA A 9 45.84 -11.37 -14.30
CA ALA A 9 44.47 -11.78 -14.58
C ALA A 9 43.72 -10.78 -15.49
N LEU A 10 43.91 -9.47 -15.31
CA LEU A 10 43.36 -8.45 -16.22
C LEU A 10 43.97 -8.53 -17.62
N ARG A 11 45.26 -8.86 -17.72
CA ARG A 11 45.97 -9.01 -19.00
C ARG A 11 45.48 -10.26 -19.76
N ASP A 12 45.26 -11.35 -19.05
CA ASP A 12 44.67 -12.58 -19.61
C ASP A 12 43.21 -12.39 -20.01
N LEU A 13 42.40 -11.67 -19.21
CA LEU A 13 41.04 -11.29 -19.60
C LEU A 13 41.00 -10.46 -20.88
N ARG A 14 41.95 -9.53 -21.05
CA ARG A 14 42.08 -8.73 -22.28
C ARG A 14 42.46 -9.58 -23.50
N ARG A 15 43.29 -10.61 -23.31
CA ARG A 15 43.77 -11.48 -24.40
C ARG A 15 42.72 -12.53 -24.80
N ALA A 16 41.90 -12.98 -23.85
CA ALA A 16 40.73 -13.84 -24.05
C ALA A 16 39.42 -13.03 -24.26
N GLY A 17 39.53 -11.83 -24.84
CA GLY A 17 38.53 -10.76 -24.82
C GLY A 17 37.07 -11.20 -25.00
N PRO A 18 36.69 -11.99 -26.02
CA PRO A 18 35.30 -12.39 -26.23
C PRO A 18 34.76 -13.32 -25.14
N VAL A 19 35.55 -14.33 -24.73
CA VAL A 19 35.14 -15.34 -23.74
C VAL A 19 35.01 -14.72 -22.35
N ALA A 20 35.97 -13.87 -21.98
CA ALA A 20 35.95 -13.14 -20.71
C ALA A 20 34.75 -12.19 -20.62
N VAL A 21 34.43 -11.48 -21.70
CA VAL A 21 33.26 -10.59 -21.76
C VAL A 21 31.96 -11.37 -21.62
N SER A 22 31.82 -12.51 -22.31
CA SER A 22 30.63 -13.38 -22.16
C SER A 22 30.46 -13.89 -20.73
N ALA A 23 31.55 -14.30 -20.07
CA ALA A 23 31.50 -14.76 -18.68
C ALA A 23 31.07 -13.64 -17.72
N ILE A 24 31.66 -12.44 -17.86
CA ILE A 24 31.28 -11.27 -17.05
C ILE A 24 29.82 -10.91 -17.28
N LEU A 25 29.34 -10.94 -18.53
CA LEU A 25 27.97 -10.62 -18.88
C LEU A 25 26.98 -11.62 -18.26
N LEU A 26 27.29 -12.92 -18.32
CA LEU A 26 26.47 -13.96 -17.69
C LEU A 26 26.41 -13.84 -16.17
N ILE A 27 27.54 -13.57 -15.52
CA ILE A 27 27.61 -13.32 -14.07
C ILE A 27 26.80 -12.07 -13.72
N THR A 28 26.96 -10.99 -14.49
CA THR A 28 26.23 -9.74 -14.29
C THR A 28 24.72 -9.97 -14.41
N LEU A 29 24.28 -10.69 -15.45
CA LEU A 29 22.87 -10.99 -15.66
C LEU A 29 22.31 -11.86 -14.53
N SER A 30 23.09 -12.83 -14.04
CA SER A 30 22.70 -13.70 -12.94
C SER A 30 22.55 -12.91 -11.63
N LEU A 31 23.51 -12.05 -11.31
CA LEU A 31 23.46 -11.17 -10.14
C LEU A 31 22.36 -10.12 -10.27
N ALA A 32 22.12 -9.59 -11.46
CA ALA A 32 21.04 -8.65 -11.73
C ALA A 32 19.68 -9.31 -11.54
N ALA A 33 19.49 -10.54 -12.04
CA ALA A 33 18.27 -11.31 -11.82
C ALA A 33 18.04 -11.60 -10.32
N LEU A 34 19.08 -12.00 -9.60
CA LEU A 34 19.02 -12.22 -8.15
C LEU A 34 18.69 -10.93 -7.39
N GLY A 35 19.36 -9.83 -7.71
CA GLY A 35 19.11 -8.52 -7.13
C GLY A 35 17.70 -8.01 -7.43
N ALA A 36 17.24 -8.17 -8.67
CA ALA A 36 15.87 -7.85 -9.07
C ALA A 36 14.85 -8.69 -8.28
N PHE A 37 15.06 -10.00 -8.15
CA PHE A 37 14.20 -10.86 -7.34
C PHE A 37 14.17 -10.44 -5.87
N TRP A 38 15.32 -10.11 -5.29
CA TRP A 38 15.42 -9.66 -3.90
C TRP A 38 14.71 -8.31 -3.68
N LEU A 39 14.91 -7.36 -4.60
CA LEU A 39 14.19 -6.09 -4.62
C LEU A 39 12.69 -6.32 -4.76
N LEU A 40 12.25 -7.15 -5.71
CA LEU A 40 10.84 -7.42 -5.93
C LEU A 40 10.21 -8.07 -4.69
N SER A 41 10.85 -9.07 -4.11
CA SER A 41 10.36 -9.78 -2.92
C SER A 41 10.30 -8.88 -1.68
N SER A 42 11.32 -8.04 -1.45
CA SER A 42 11.33 -7.10 -0.32
C SER A 42 10.26 -6.01 -0.47
N ASN A 43 10.09 -5.49 -1.69
CA ASN A 43 9.09 -4.48 -2.00
C ASN A 43 7.66 -5.05 -2.08
N LEU A 44 7.50 -6.35 -2.35
CA LEU A 44 6.19 -7.01 -2.42
C LEU A 44 5.43 -6.89 -1.09
N SER A 45 6.13 -6.95 0.04
CA SER A 45 5.51 -6.75 1.37
C SER A 45 4.82 -5.39 1.50
N GLN A 46 5.47 -4.32 1.00
CA GLN A 46 4.92 -2.96 1.01
C GLN A 46 3.83 -2.77 -0.05
N ALA A 47 3.97 -3.40 -1.21
CA ALA A 47 2.94 -3.39 -2.26
C ALA A 47 1.65 -4.10 -1.79
N VAL A 48 1.80 -5.25 -1.12
CA VAL A 48 0.68 -6.01 -0.53
C VAL A 48 0.05 -5.24 0.63
N ALA A 49 0.84 -4.58 1.49
CA ALA A 49 0.31 -3.73 2.56
C ALA A 49 -0.55 -2.58 2.00
N ARG A 50 -0.06 -1.87 0.98
CA ARG A 50 -0.82 -0.81 0.28
C ARG A 50 -2.08 -1.35 -0.41
N PHE A 51 -2.09 -2.60 -0.86
CA PHE A 51 -3.27 -3.21 -1.44
C PHE A 51 -4.32 -3.60 -0.38
N ARG A 52 -3.89 -4.11 0.77
CA ARG A 52 -4.78 -4.44 1.91
C ARG A 52 -5.51 -3.20 2.47
N GLU A 53 -4.91 -2.02 2.40
CA GLU A 53 -5.53 -0.75 2.82
C GLU A 53 -6.79 -0.36 2.01
N ARG A 54 -7.09 -1.04 0.90
CA ARG A 54 -8.29 -0.76 0.09
C ARG A 54 -9.55 -1.48 0.57
N VAL A 55 -9.45 -2.45 1.47
CA VAL A 55 -10.64 -3.12 2.01
C VAL A 55 -11.25 -2.26 3.10
N LYS A 56 -12.16 -1.38 2.70
CA LYS A 56 -12.98 -0.58 3.61
C LYS A 56 -14.34 -1.24 3.74
N VAL A 57 -14.68 -1.65 4.95
CA VAL A 57 -16.04 -2.11 5.28
C VAL A 57 -16.78 -0.94 5.92
N VAL A 58 -17.88 -0.53 5.30
CA VAL A 58 -18.76 0.52 5.83
C VAL A 58 -19.94 -0.16 6.50
N VAL A 59 -20.16 0.13 7.79
CA VAL A 59 -21.28 -0.40 8.57
C VAL A 59 -22.20 0.78 8.89
N TYR A 60 -23.45 0.68 8.43
CA TYR A 60 -24.46 1.71 8.67
C TYR A 60 -25.27 1.40 9.92
N LEU A 61 -25.44 2.39 10.78
CA LEU A 61 -26.19 2.29 12.03
C LEU A 61 -27.64 2.72 11.83
N LYS A 62 -28.56 1.87 12.29
CA LYS A 62 -30.01 2.12 12.18
C LYS A 62 -30.47 3.32 13.03
N HIS A 63 -29.81 3.53 14.17
CA HIS A 63 -30.07 4.65 15.07
C HIS A 63 -28.74 5.33 15.39
N GLU A 64 -28.77 6.64 15.61
CA GLU A 64 -27.58 7.39 15.97
C GLU A 64 -27.26 7.15 17.45
N PRO A 65 -26.13 6.49 17.75
CA PRO A 65 -25.75 6.22 19.13
C PRO A 65 -25.36 7.52 19.83
N SER A 66 -25.59 7.58 21.14
CA SER A 66 -25.00 8.62 21.97
C SER A 66 -23.46 8.54 21.95
N THR A 67 -22.75 9.63 22.20
CA THR A 67 -21.27 9.68 22.25
C THR A 67 -20.62 8.53 23.05
N PRO A 68 -21.11 8.16 24.26
CA PRO A 68 -20.55 7.02 25.00
C PRO A 68 -20.84 5.66 24.33
N GLU A 69 -22.01 5.47 23.73
CA GLU A 69 -22.36 4.25 23.00
C GLU A 69 -21.53 4.08 21.72
N ALA A 70 -21.30 5.17 20.99
CA ALA A 70 -20.45 5.18 19.81
C ALA A 70 -19.01 4.74 20.17
N SER A 71 -18.50 5.27 21.29
CA SER A 71 -17.16 4.92 21.80
C SER A 71 -17.06 3.45 22.19
N ALA A 72 -18.09 2.90 22.85
CA ALA A 72 -18.16 1.49 23.19
C ALA A 72 -18.24 0.60 21.93
N LEU A 73 -18.99 1.01 20.91
CA LEU A 73 -19.10 0.29 19.63
C LEU A 73 -17.75 0.25 18.90
N VAL A 74 -17.07 1.40 18.80
CA VAL A 74 -15.73 1.49 18.20
C VAL A 74 -14.73 0.60 18.94
N ALA A 75 -14.75 0.61 20.27
CA ALA A 75 -13.87 -0.22 21.08
C ALA A 75 -14.14 -1.73 20.86
N ARG A 76 -15.41 -2.13 20.73
CA ARG A 76 -15.79 -3.52 20.45
C ARG A 76 -15.32 -3.98 19.07
N VAL A 77 -15.54 -3.17 18.03
CA VAL A 77 -15.11 -3.51 16.66
C VAL A 77 -13.59 -3.55 16.54
N ARG A 78 -12.89 -2.63 17.23
CA ARG A 78 -11.42 -2.60 17.23
C ARG A 78 -10.78 -3.85 17.87
N ARG A 79 -11.50 -4.56 18.74
CA ARG A 79 -11.04 -5.81 19.35
C ARG A 79 -11.26 -7.05 18.47
N MET A 80 -11.96 -6.92 17.35
CA MET A 80 -12.20 -8.06 16.46
C MET A 80 -10.94 -8.44 15.67
N PRO A 81 -10.66 -9.75 15.51
CA PRO A 81 -9.51 -10.20 14.73
C PRO A 81 -9.65 -9.75 13.27
N GLY A 82 -8.56 -9.19 12.71
CA GLY A 82 -8.52 -8.70 11.34
C GLY A 82 -8.89 -7.23 11.14
N VAL A 83 -9.30 -6.51 12.21
CA VAL A 83 -9.60 -5.07 12.14
C VAL A 83 -8.33 -4.26 12.46
N ALA A 84 -7.81 -3.53 11.48
CA ALA A 84 -6.64 -2.67 11.67
C ALA A 84 -7.03 -1.30 12.27
N THR A 85 -8.06 -0.65 11.72
CA THR A 85 -8.50 0.69 12.12
C THR A 85 -10.04 0.77 12.11
N VAL A 86 -10.58 1.56 13.03
CA VAL A 86 -12.02 1.84 13.13
C VAL A 86 -12.19 3.34 13.29
N ARG A 87 -13.12 3.92 12.53
CA ARG A 87 -13.46 5.34 12.58
C ARG A 87 -14.97 5.48 12.58
N TYR A 88 -15.51 6.11 13.61
CA TYR A 88 -16.91 6.52 13.64
C TYR A 88 -17.09 7.78 12.79
N VAL A 89 -18.16 7.83 12.02
CA VAL A 89 -18.52 8.98 11.19
C VAL A 89 -19.92 9.41 11.59
N GLY A 90 -20.05 10.60 12.20
CA GLY A 90 -21.36 11.11 12.56
C GLY A 90 -22.18 11.50 11.32
N LYS A 91 -23.51 11.62 11.47
CA LYS A 91 -24.41 12.00 10.37
C LYS A 91 -24.04 13.33 9.70
N THR A 92 -23.56 14.30 10.48
CA THR A 92 -23.12 15.62 10.00
C THR A 92 -21.85 15.52 9.15
N GLU A 93 -20.90 14.68 9.57
CA GLU A 93 -19.66 14.43 8.84
C GLU A 93 -19.90 13.61 7.56
N ALA A 94 -20.82 12.64 7.61
CA ALA A 94 -21.26 11.86 6.46
C ALA A 94 -21.86 12.76 5.36
N LEU A 95 -22.71 13.72 5.74
CA LEU A 95 -23.26 14.74 4.82
C LEU A 95 -22.16 15.60 4.21
N GLY A 96 -21.22 16.10 5.01
CA GLY A 96 -20.12 16.94 4.52
C GLY A 96 -19.21 16.18 3.54
N THR A 97 -19.05 14.88 3.73
CA THR A 97 -18.33 14.00 2.79
C THR A 97 -19.12 13.77 1.52
N LEU A 98 -20.43 13.49 1.63
CA LEU A 98 -21.32 13.30 0.48
C LEU A 98 -21.36 14.54 -0.42
N LYS A 99 -21.47 15.74 0.17
CA LYS A 99 -21.43 17.01 -0.57
C LYS A 99 -20.12 17.21 -1.33
N ARG A 100 -18.98 16.83 -0.71
CA ARG A 100 -17.66 16.86 -1.37
C ARG A 100 -17.54 15.89 -2.54
N VAL A 101 -18.15 14.70 -2.44
CA VAL A 101 -18.15 13.69 -3.51
C VAL A 101 -19.07 14.09 -4.65
N LEU A 102 -20.25 14.66 -4.36
CA LEU A 102 -21.23 15.11 -5.35
C LEU A 102 -20.78 16.36 -6.13
N GLY A 103 -19.92 17.20 -5.54
CA GLY A 103 -19.33 18.35 -6.23
C GLY A 103 -20.40 19.31 -6.79
N LYS A 104 -20.57 19.32 -8.11
CA LYS A 104 -21.52 20.20 -8.82
C LYS A 104 -23.00 19.81 -8.59
N ASP A 105 -23.26 18.55 -8.27
CA ASP A 105 -24.62 18.04 -7.99
C ASP A 105 -24.97 18.09 -6.50
N ALA A 106 -24.13 18.73 -5.67
CA ALA A 106 -24.37 18.87 -4.24
C ALA A 106 -25.69 19.60 -3.91
N ALA A 107 -26.21 20.42 -4.83
CA ALA A 107 -27.51 21.08 -4.71
C ALA A 107 -28.68 20.07 -4.61
N VAL A 108 -28.53 18.85 -5.12
CA VAL A 108 -29.52 17.77 -4.98
C VAL A 108 -29.57 17.26 -3.53
N ALA A 109 -28.45 17.30 -2.81
CA ALA A 109 -28.42 16.93 -1.38
C ALA A 109 -29.09 17.99 -0.49
N ASP A 110 -29.16 19.25 -0.92
CA ASP A 110 -29.86 20.34 -0.23
C ASP A 110 -31.38 20.33 -0.47
N LEU A 111 -31.86 19.62 -1.50
CA LEU A 111 -33.29 19.36 -1.74
C LEU A 111 -33.87 18.29 -0.81
N LEU A 112 -33.03 17.58 -0.04
CA LEU A 112 -33.45 16.55 0.91
C LEU A 112 -33.75 17.22 2.26
N SER A 113 -35.03 17.34 2.60
CA SER A 113 -35.52 18.08 3.79
C SER A 113 -35.05 17.50 5.13
N GLN A 114 -34.57 16.26 5.16
CA GLN A 114 -33.94 15.62 6.32
C GLN A 114 -32.73 14.82 5.85
N ASN A 115 -31.67 14.78 6.67
CA ASN A 115 -30.46 14.00 6.38
C ASN A 115 -30.80 12.51 6.25
N PRO A 116 -30.73 11.93 5.04
CA PRO A 116 -31.08 10.52 4.83
C PRO A 116 -29.92 9.57 5.18
N LEU A 117 -28.76 10.11 5.56
CA LEU A 117 -27.58 9.31 5.82
C LEU A 117 -27.63 8.72 7.24
N PRO A 118 -27.51 7.40 7.37
CA PRO A 118 -27.21 6.78 8.65
C PRO A 118 -25.81 7.18 9.13
N ALA A 119 -25.59 7.12 10.44
CA ALA A 119 -24.26 7.17 11.05
C ALA A 119 -23.49 5.86 10.77
#